data_AF-A0A2E4FS15-F1
#
_entry.id   AF-A0A2E4FS15-F1
#
_cell.length_a   1.000
_cell.length_b   1.000
_cell.length_c   1.000
_cell.angle_alpha   90.00
_cell.angle_beta   90.00
_cell.angle_gamma   90.00
#
_symmetry.space_group_name_H-M   'P 1'
#
loop_
_entity.id
_entity.type
_entity.pdbx_description
1 polymer ?
#
loop_
_entity_poly.entity_id
_entity_poly.type
_entity_poly.pdbx_seq_one_letter_code
_entity_poly.pdbx_strand_id
1 'polypeptide(L)'
;MSNTANFPLLTLIMFTPLAGAVLLLFVNKNSTNAIRWIANGFAGLGFLVSLPLWFWLDMATPDWQFVERHEWIPSIGAQYLVGVDGFSSLLILLATLMGLIAILSSWTAITTRVKEYYIFLLVLQTGMIGAFVSLDFLLFFLFWEVMLVPMYFLIGIWGSDNRLYSAIKFFLFTLVGSVVMLLGILAVYFYHHEVTGIYSFDITRFHQLNMPFDLQWWVFLAFFLGFAVKVPMFPFHTWLPDAHTDAPTAGSVILAAVLLKMGTYGFIRFSLPILPEATRAAVPWVVT
;
A
#
# COMPACT_ATOMS: atom_id res chain seq x y z
N MET A 1 22.60 -4.73 -2.49
CA MET A 1 21.60 -4.27 -1.51
C MET A 1 22.33 -3.93 -0.22
N SER A 2 22.56 -2.66 0.06
CA SER A 2 23.19 -2.23 1.33
C SER A 2 22.14 -1.58 2.23
N ASN A 3 22.22 -1.84 3.54
CA ASN A 3 21.49 -1.06 4.53
C ASN A 3 22.38 0.10 4.97
N THR A 4 22.26 1.24 4.30
CA THR A 4 23.04 2.46 4.56
C THR A 4 22.82 3.03 5.97
N ALA A 5 21.69 2.71 6.62
CA ALA A 5 21.37 3.18 7.97
C ALA A 5 22.03 2.34 9.09
N ASN A 6 22.48 1.10 8.81
CA ASN A 6 22.94 0.12 9.81
C ASN A 6 21.91 -0.26 10.90
N PHE A 7 20.64 0.11 10.74
CA PHE A 7 19.53 -0.29 11.61
C PHE A 7 18.25 -0.45 10.75
N PRO A 8 17.19 -1.12 11.25
CA PRO A 8 16.00 -1.44 10.45
C PRO A 8 15.05 -0.23 10.30
N LEU A 9 15.46 0.75 9.48
CA LEU A 9 14.76 2.02 9.29
C LEU A 9 13.37 1.83 8.66
N LEU A 10 13.23 0.98 7.64
CA LEU A 10 11.95 0.81 6.93
C LEU A 10 10.94 0.10 7.83
N THR A 11 11.39 -0.90 8.58
CA THR A 11 10.58 -1.57 9.61
C THR A 11 10.10 -0.58 10.67
N LEU A 12 10.98 0.34 11.12
CA LEU A 12 10.62 1.36 12.09
C LEU A 12 9.56 2.33 11.53
N ILE A 13 9.73 2.84 10.30
CA ILE A 13 8.76 3.73 9.65
C ILE A 13 7.41 3.03 9.51
N MET A 14 7.41 1.78 9.04
CA MET A 14 6.20 1.00 8.79
C MET A 14 5.42 0.70 10.07
N PHE A 15 6.09 0.26 11.15
CA PHE A 15 5.41 -0.17 12.36
C PHE A 15 5.23 0.90 13.44
N THR A 16 5.83 2.10 13.31
CA THR A 16 5.55 3.23 14.21
C THR A 16 4.05 3.53 14.33
N PRO A 17 3.28 3.73 13.24
CA PRO A 17 1.84 3.95 13.37
C PRO A 17 1.12 2.73 13.99
N LEU A 18 1.53 1.51 13.66
CA LEU A 18 0.94 0.29 14.24
C LEU A 18 1.15 0.22 15.76
N ALA A 19 2.34 0.59 16.25
CA ALA A 19 2.62 0.66 17.69
C ALA A 19 1.67 1.64 18.40
N GLY A 20 1.36 2.78 17.76
CA GLY A 20 0.35 3.71 18.24
C GLY A 20 -1.05 3.08 18.28
N ALA A 21 -1.44 2.36 17.23
CA ALA A 21 -2.73 1.66 17.19
C ALA A 21 -2.85 0.60 18.30
N VAL A 22 -1.80 -0.19 18.53
CA VAL A 22 -1.73 -1.19 19.59
C VAL A 22 -1.80 -0.52 20.97
N LEU A 23 -1.06 0.57 21.19
CA LEU A 23 -1.11 1.30 22.45
C LEU A 23 -2.53 1.81 22.74
N LEU A 24 -3.23 2.34 21.73
CA LEU A 24 -4.60 2.80 21.87
C LEU A 24 -5.55 1.69 22.32
N LEU A 25 -5.32 0.41 21.97
CA LEU A 25 -6.15 -0.71 22.43
C LEU A 25 -6.23 -0.79 23.97
N PHE A 26 -5.19 -0.37 24.67
CA PHE A 26 -5.13 -0.38 26.14
C PHE A 26 -5.65 0.90 26.79
N VAL A 27 -5.91 1.96 26.01
CA VAL A 27 -6.44 3.24 26.51
C VAL A 27 -7.95 3.14 26.71
N ASN A 28 -8.46 3.71 27.81
CA ASN A 28 -9.90 3.78 28.08
C ASN A 28 -10.61 4.57 26.97
N LYS A 29 -11.69 4.00 26.40
CA LYS A 29 -12.49 4.61 25.34
C LYS A 29 -13.09 5.98 25.71
N ASN A 30 -13.28 6.25 27.00
CA ASN A 30 -13.82 7.52 27.50
C ASN A 30 -12.76 8.63 27.55
N SER A 31 -11.47 8.29 27.50
CA SER A 31 -10.35 9.23 27.56
C SER A 31 -10.03 9.82 26.18
N THR A 32 -10.99 10.51 25.56
CA THR A 32 -10.91 11.01 24.18
C THR A 32 -9.69 11.89 23.91
N ASN A 33 -9.32 12.77 24.85
CA ASN A 33 -8.13 13.61 24.72
C ASN A 33 -6.84 12.78 24.72
N ALA A 34 -6.72 11.75 25.57
CA ALA A 34 -5.55 10.88 25.58
C ALA A 34 -5.42 10.12 24.25
N ILE A 35 -6.53 9.61 23.72
CA ILE A 35 -6.58 8.93 22.41
C ILE A 35 -6.06 9.86 21.31
N ARG A 36 -6.59 11.10 21.24
CA ARG A 36 -6.20 12.09 20.23
C ARG A 36 -4.72 12.44 20.31
N TRP A 37 -4.20 12.71 21.51
CA TRP A 37 -2.79 13.01 21.72
C TRP A 37 -1.87 11.85 21.36
N ILE A 38 -2.22 10.62 21.76
CA ILE A 38 -1.44 9.43 21.42
C ILE A 38 -1.42 9.24 19.90
N ALA A 39 -2.57 9.28 19.24
CA ALA A 39 -2.65 9.08 17.80
C ALA A 39 -1.84 10.12 17.02
N ASN A 40 -1.97 11.40 17.39
CA ASN A 40 -1.21 12.48 16.77
C ASN A 40 0.30 12.39 17.07
N GLY A 41 0.66 11.97 18.28
CA GLY A 41 2.05 11.73 18.67
C GLY A 41 2.71 10.66 17.80
N PHE A 42 2.04 9.51 17.60
CA PHE A 42 2.55 8.44 16.74
C PHE A 42 2.52 8.79 15.25
N ALA A 43 1.52 9.54 14.79
CA ALA A 43 1.49 10.05 13.42
C ALA A 43 2.64 11.03 13.14
N GLY A 44 2.90 11.94 14.08
CA GLY A 44 4.00 12.89 14.01
C GLY A 44 5.35 12.18 14.07
N LEU A 45 5.50 11.22 14.99
CA LEU A 45 6.69 10.38 15.07
C LEU A 45 6.93 9.60 13.78
N GLY A 46 5.88 9.01 13.19
CA GLY A 46 5.98 8.29 11.92
C GLY A 46 6.48 9.17 10.77
N PHE A 47 6.01 10.41 10.68
CA PHE A 47 6.53 11.40 9.73
C PHE A 47 7.99 11.75 10.02
N LEU A 48 8.34 12.07 11.26
CA LEU A 48 9.72 12.42 11.64
C LEU A 48 10.71 11.28 11.36
N VAL A 49 10.34 10.04 11.67
CA VAL A 49 11.15 8.84 11.42
C VAL A 49 11.28 8.54 9.93
N SER A 50 10.38 9.04 9.08
CA SER A 50 10.50 8.90 7.62
C SER A 50 11.42 9.94 6.96
N LEU A 51 11.70 11.07 7.61
CA LEU A 51 12.55 12.14 7.06
C LEU A 51 13.97 11.70 6.63
N PRO A 52 14.64 10.75 7.32
CA PRO A 52 15.91 10.22 6.86
C PRO A 52 15.88 9.66 5.43
N LEU A 53 14.73 9.19 4.93
CA LEU A 53 14.59 8.74 3.53
C LEU A 53 14.86 9.87 2.52
N TRP A 54 14.63 11.13 2.89
CA TRP A 54 14.94 12.27 2.01
C TRP A 54 16.43 12.61 2.03
N PHE A 55 17.08 12.53 3.20
CA PHE A 55 18.44 13.04 3.39
C PHE A 55 19.53 11.98 3.20
N TRP A 56 19.23 10.71 3.42
CA TRP A 56 20.21 9.62 3.40
C TRP A 56 20.12 8.75 2.14
N LEU A 57 19.11 8.98 1.29
CA LEU A 57 18.97 8.26 0.02
C LEU A 57 20.01 8.77 -0.98
N ASP A 58 20.81 7.85 -1.51
CA ASP A 58 21.77 8.14 -2.57
C ASP A 58 21.08 8.11 -3.94
N MET A 59 20.74 9.28 -4.49
CA MET A 59 20.12 9.39 -5.82
C MET A 59 21.08 9.10 -6.98
N ALA A 60 22.38 8.90 -6.73
CA ALA A 60 23.34 8.56 -7.78
C ALA A 60 23.25 7.08 -8.21
N THR A 61 22.56 6.23 -7.43
CA THR A 61 22.43 4.80 -7.72
C THR A 61 20.98 4.40 -8.00
N PRO A 62 20.74 3.50 -8.98
CA PRO A 62 19.41 2.94 -9.24
C PRO A 62 19.03 1.79 -8.29
N ASP A 63 19.92 1.44 -7.35
CA ASP A 63 19.77 0.27 -6.49
C ASP A 63 18.73 0.46 -5.38
N TRP A 64 18.17 -0.67 -4.91
CA TRP A 64 17.38 -0.71 -3.67
C TRP A 64 18.24 -0.35 -2.46
N GLN A 65 17.78 0.62 -1.68
CA GLN A 65 18.42 1.11 -0.47
C GLN A 65 17.59 0.81 0.78
N PHE A 66 18.25 0.88 1.94
CA PHE A 66 17.67 0.53 3.24
C PHE A 66 17.08 -0.89 3.25
N VAL A 67 17.72 -1.82 2.53
CA VAL A 67 17.18 -3.16 2.34
C VAL A 67 17.27 -3.96 3.63
N GLU A 68 16.15 -4.56 4.02
CA GLU A 68 16.07 -5.50 5.13
C GLU A 68 15.51 -6.82 4.58
N ARG A 69 16.22 -7.92 4.85
CA ARG A 69 15.90 -9.23 4.29
C ARG A 69 15.94 -10.30 5.36
N HIS A 70 14.80 -10.92 5.61
CA HIS A 70 14.67 -12.08 6.51
C HIS A 70 13.77 -13.14 5.88
N GLU A 71 14.04 -14.41 6.18
CA GLU A 71 13.13 -15.49 5.80
C GLU A 71 11.82 -15.36 6.60
N TRP A 72 10.69 -15.48 5.92
CA TRP A 72 9.37 -15.39 6.57
C TRP A 72 8.63 -16.72 6.51
N ILE A 73 8.41 -17.26 5.30
CA ILE A 73 7.78 -18.57 5.10
C ILE A 73 8.62 -19.38 4.10
N PRO A 74 9.67 -20.08 4.58
CA PRO A 74 10.63 -20.77 3.70
C PRO A 74 9.99 -21.81 2.77
N SER A 75 8.93 -22.49 3.21
CA SER A 75 8.26 -23.54 2.44
C SER A 75 7.64 -23.06 1.12
N ILE A 76 7.38 -21.76 1.00
CA ILE A 76 6.85 -21.12 -0.22
C ILE A 76 7.79 -20.03 -0.76
N GLY A 77 9.02 -19.94 -0.23
CA GLY A 77 9.99 -18.92 -0.64
C GLY A 77 9.58 -17.48 -0.35
N ALA A 78 8.68 -17.24 0.60
CA ALA A 78 8.27 -15.89 0.99
C ALA A 78 9.26 -15.29 2.01
N GLN A 79 9.59 -14.02 1.80
CA GLN A 79 10.57 -13.29 2.60
C GLN A 79 9.96 -12.02 3.18
N TYR A 80 10.44 -11.62 4.35
CA TYR A 80 10.38 -10.22 4.75
C TYR A 80 11.48 -9.49 3.99
N LEU A 81 11.18 -9.09 2.76
CA LEU A 81 12.08 -8.32 1.92
C LEU A 81 11.48 -6.94 1.70
N VAL A 82 12.10 -5.94 2.32
CA VAL A 82 11.72 -4.54 2.18
C VAL A 82 12.91 -3.73 1.68
N GLY A 83 12.63 -2.67 0.93
CA GLY A 83 13.62 -1.78 0.36
C GLY A 83 12.96 -0.66 -0.42
N VAL A 84 13.67 0.45 -0.61
CA VAL A 84 13.13 1.63 -1.30
C VAL A 84 14.10 2.18 -2.33
N ASP A 85 13.53 2.81 -3.34
CA ASP A 85 14.19 3.70 -4.30
C ASP A 85 13.67 5.14 -4.11
N GLY A 86 14.11 6.07 -4.96
CA GLY A 86 13.63 7.45 -4.95
C GLY A 86 12.11 7.55 -5.10
N PHE A 87 11.52 6.72 -5.95
CA PHE A 87 10.07 6.74 -6.16
C PHE A 87 9.27 6.29 -4.93
N SER A 88 9.64 5.15 -4.33
CA SER A 88 8.97 4.64 -3.12
C SER A 88 9.16 5.60 -1.94
N SER A 89 10.36 6.19 -1.80
CA SER A 89 10.68 7.14 -0.73
C SER A 89 9.78 8.37 -0.75
N LEU A 90 9.53 8.95 -1.93
CA LEU A 90 8.61 10.08 -2.08
C LEU A 90 7.18 9.73 -1.66
N LEU A 91 6.70 8.55 -2.04
CA LEU A 91 5.35 8.09 -1.69
C LEU A 91 5.21 7.79 -0.19
N ILE A 92 6.26 7.29 0.46
CA ILE A 92 6.29 7.07 1.92
C ILE A 92 6.27 8.41 2.66
N LEU A 93 7.07 9.40 2.23
CA LEU A 93 7.07 10.75 2.80
C LEU A 93 5.70 11.42 2.63
N LEU A 94 5.10 11.28 1.44
CA LEU A 94 3.73 11.77 1.19
C LEU A 94 2.72 11.06 2.10
N ALA A 95 2.77 9.73 2.19
CA ALA A 95 1.82 8.95 2.98
C ALA A 95 1.89 9.29 4.47
N THR A 96 3.10 9.47 5.01
CA THR A 96 3.31 9.83 6.41
C THR A 96 2.88 11.26 6.71
N LEU A 97 3.21 12.22 5.83
CA LEU A 97 2.77 13.61 5.97
C LEU A 97 1.25 13.75 5.90
N MET A 98 0.63 13.12 4.89
CA MET A 98 -0.82 13.17 4.71
C MET A 98 -1.55 12.43 5.82
N GLY A 99 -0.99 11.33 6.32
CA GLY A 99 -1.49 10.62 7.50
C GLY A 99 -1.48 11.51 8.76
N LEU A 100 -0.39 12.24 9.00
CA LEU A 100 -0.31 13.23 10.08
C LEU A 100 -1.39 14.31 9.96
N ILE A 101 -1.53 14.92 8.77
CA ILE A 101 -2.54 15.96 8.53
C ILE A 101 -3.96 15.42 8.70
N ALA A 102 -4.23 14.21 8.21
CA ALA A 102 -5.54 13.55 8.32
C ALA A 102 -5.90 13.25 9.78
N ILE A 103 -4.97 12.70 10.56
CA ILE A 103 -5.16 12.41 11.99
C ILE A 103 -5.35 13.70 12.80
N LEU A 104 -4.57 14.74 12.49
CA LEU A 104 -4.66 16.04 13.17
C LEU A 104 -5.96 16.77 12.86
N SER A 105 -6.37 16.81 11.59
CA SER A 105 -7.62 17.48 11.18
C SER A 105 -8.88 16.81 11.73
N SER A 106 -8.79 15.53 12.13
CA SER A 106 -9.90 14.78 12.72
C SER A 106 -10.20 15.15 14.19
N TRP A 107 -9.37 15.98 14.81
CA TRP A 107 -9.42 16.26 16.26
C TRP A 107 -10.78 16.73 16.75
N THR A 108 -11.42 17.66 16.04
CA THR A 108 -12.74 18.20 16.42
C THR A 108 -13.88 17.56 15.63
N ALA A 109 -13.59 17.06 14.43
CA ALA A 109 -14.59 16.46 13.54
C ALA A 109 -15.16 15.14 14.08
N ILE A 110 -14.35 14.34 14.79
CA ILE A 110 -14.77 13.01 15.26
C ILE A 110 -15.13 13.05 16.75
N THR A 111 -16.40 12.75 17.04
CA THR A 111 -16.98 12.75 18.39
C THR A 111 -17.50 11.38 18.83
N THR A 112 -17.78 10.48 17.88
CA THR A 112 -18.30 9.13 18.14
C THR A 112 -17.23 8.08 17.84
N ARG A 113 -17.14 7.03 18.68
CA ARG A 113 -16.17 5.93 18.51
C ARG A 113 -14.73 6.42 18.22
N VAL A 114 -14.31 7.45 18.96
CA VAL A 114 -13.04 8.17 18.74
C VAL A 114 -11.86 7.20 18.77
N LYS A 115 -11.87 6.23 19.68
CA LYS A 115 -10.83 5.22 19.82
C LYS A 115 -10.65 4.41 18.54
N GLU A 116 -11.72 3.82 18.04
CA GLU A 116 -11.72 2.94 16.88
C GLU A 116 -11.32 3.71 15.62
N TYR A 117 -11.77 4.96 15.49
CA TYR A 117 -11.43 5.83 14.36
C TYR A 117 -9.91 6.03 14.22
N TYR A 118 -9.24 6.43 15.30
CA TYR A 118 -7.80 6.66 15.29
C TYR A 118 -7.00 5.37 15.11
N ILE A 119 -7.47 4.25 15.67
CA ILE A 119 -6.86 2.93 15.42
C ILE A 119 -6.90 2.60 13.92
N PHE A 120 -8.06 2.75 13.27
CA PHE A 120 -8.17 2.45 11.84
C PHE A 120 -7.32 3.37 10.98
N LEU A 121 -7.20 4.66 11.30
CA LEU A 121 -6.29 5.57 10.57
C LEU A 121 -4.82 5.15 10.69
N LEU A 122 -4.38 4.74 11.89
CA LEU A 122 -2.99 4.29 12.11
C LEU A 122 -2.71 2.94 11.44
N VAL A 123 -3.67 2.00 11.45
CA VAL A 123 -3.57 0.73 10.72
C VAL A 123 -3.56 0.98 9.21
N LEU A 124 -4.41 1.88 8.72
CA LEU A 124 -4.41 2.30 7.31
C LEU A 124 -3.04 2.83 6.89
N GLN A 125 -2.44 3.69 7.71
CA GLN A 125 -1.10 4.24 7.47
C GLN A 125 -0.02 3.15 7.44
N THR A 126 -0.09 2.18 8.34
CA THR A 126 0.79 0.99 8.34
C THR A 126 0.68 0.22 7.01
N GLY A 127 -0.54 -0.06 6.56
CA GLY A 127 -0.79 -0.78 5.31
C GLY A 127 -0.28 -0.04 4.07
N MET A 128 -0.51 1.27 3.99
CA MET A 128 0.01 2.09 2.88
C MET A 128 1.54 2.07 2.81
N ILE A 129 2.21 2.29 3.95
CA ILE A 129 3.68 2.28 4.02
C ILE A 129 4.22 0.88 3.67
N GLY A 130 3.62 -0.16 4.25
CA GLY A 130 4.02 -1.55 4.02
C GLY A 130 4.01 -1.94 2.54
N ALA A 131 2.99 -1.50 1.80
CA ALA A 131 2.93 -1.75 0.36
C ALA A 131 4.04 -1.03 -0.43
N PHE A 132 4.42 0.21 -0.05
CA PHE A 132 5.48 0.94 -0.74
C PHE A 132 6.90 0.45 -0.44
N VAL A 133 7.12 -0.17 0.73
CA VAL A 133 8.44 -0.71 1.11
C VAL A 133 8.63 -2.16 0.65
N SER A 134 7.56 -2.87 0.28
CA SER A 134 7.62 -4.30 -0.03
C SER A 134 8.33 -4.59 -1.36
N LEU A 135 9.32 -5.47 -1.33
CA LEU A 135 10.00 -6.04 -2.50
C LEU A 135 9.72 -7.55 -2.65
N ASP A 136 8.86 -8.11 -1.80
CA ASP A 136 8.27 -9.44 -1.92
C ASP A 136 6.79 -9.31 -2.30
N PHE A 137 6.32 -10.01 -3.33
CA PHE A 137 4.95 -9.87 -3.82
C PHE A 137 3.89 -10.34 -2.82
N LEU A 138 4.16 -11.38 -2.02
CA LEU A 138 3.22 -11.84 -1.01
C LEU A 138 3.09 -10.80 0.11
N LEU A 139 4.23 -10.22 0.51
CA LEU A 139 4.24 -9.13 1.49
C LEU A 139 3.53 -7.86 0.97
N PHE A 140 3.79 -7.50 -0.29
CA PHE A 140 3.10 -6.41 -0.97
C PHE A 140 1.59 -6.64 -0.98
N PHE A 141 1.14 -7.83 -1.40
CA PHE A 141 -0.28 -8.19 -1.46
C PHE A 141 -0.92 -8.16 -0.07
N LEU A 142 -0.23 -8.66 0.96
CA LEU A 142 -0.71 -8.59 2.34
C LEU A 142 -0.98 -7.14 2.75
N PHE A 143 -0.02 -6.23 2.58
CA PHE A 143 -0.21 -4.83 2.96
C PHE A 143 -1.26 -4.11 2.10
N TRP A 144 -1.34 -4.47 0.82
CA TRP A 144 -2.34 -3.98 -0.12
C TRP A 144 -3.78 -4.31 0.30
N GLU A 145 -3.99 -5.51 0.86
CA GLU A 145 -5.27 -5.93 1.43
C GLU A 145 -5.48 -5.40 2.85
N VAL A 146 -4.43 -5.35 3.68
CA VAL A 146 -4.52 -4.83 5.06
C VAL A 146 -5.02 -3.40 5.09
N MET A 147 -4.65 -2.55 4.13
CA MET A 147 -5.16 -1.17 4.07
C MET A 147 -6.62 -1.04 3.58
N LEU A 148 -7.14 -2.05 2.89
CA LEU A 148 -8.52 -2.10 2.39
C LEU A 148 -9.52 -2.13 3.56
N VAL A 149 -9.23 -2.96 4.56
CA VAL A 149 -10.07 -3.21 5.74
C VAL A 149 -10.33 -1.95 6.58
N PRO A 150 -9.32 -1.20 7.05
CA PRO A 150 -9.54 0.03 7.79
C PRO A 150 -10.27 1.07 6.95
N MET A 151 -9.98 1.17 5.64
CA MET A 151 -10.67 2.12 4.78
C MET A 151 -12.16 1.80 4.64
N TYR A 152 -12.51 0.52 4.48
CA TYR A 152 -13.90 0.05 4.49
C TYR A 152 -14.64 0.49 5.77
N PHE A 153 -14.05 0.28 6.94
CA PHE A 153 -14.66 0.70 8.22
C PHE A 153 -14.72 2.22 8.39
N LEU A 154 -13.68 2.95 7.95
CA LEU A 154 -13.64 4.40 8.00
C LEU A 154 -14.81 5.02 7.21
N ILE A 155 -15.08 4.52 6.01
CA ILE A 155 -16.26 4.92 5.23
C ILE A 155 -17.53 4.43 5.94
N GLY A 156 -17.68 3.13 6.18
CA GLY A 156 -18.93 2.53 6.62
C GLY A 156 -19.44 2.98 8.01
N ILE A 157 -18.56 3.42 8.90
CA ILE A 157 -18.93 3.85 10.27
C ILE A 157 -18.97 5.38 10.40
N TRP A 158 -17.98 6.09 9.84
CA TRP A 158 -17.83 7.55 10.02
C TRP A 158 -18.15 8.38 8.78
N GLY A 159 -18.58 7.74 7.70
CA GLY A 159 -19.03 8.42 6.50
C GLY A 159 -20.40 9.11 6.63
N SER A 160 -20.82 9.73 5.53
CA SER A 160 -22.11 10.43 5.37
C SER A 160 -23.29 9.48 5.11
N ASP A 161 -24.40 9.98 4.55
CA ASP A 161 -25.69 9.28 4.46
C ASP A 161 -25.63 7.92 3.74
N ASN A 162 -24.95 7.82 2.59
CA ASN A 162 -24.87 6.60 1.79
C ASN A 162 -23.66 5.70 2.12
N ARG A 163 -22.99 5.95 3.25
CA ARG A 163 -21.74 5.32 3.65
C ARG A 163 -21.67 3.80 3.53
N LEU A 164 -22.75 3.08 3.85
CA LEU A 164 -22.73 1.62 3.82
C LEU A 164 -22.67 1.09 2.39
N TYR A 165 -23.47 1.67 1.50
CA TYR A 165 -23.44 1.36 0.07
C TYR A 165 -22.06 1.67 -0.50
N SER A 166 -21.53 2.87 -0.22
CA SER A 166 -20.24 3.32 -0.74
C SER A 166 -19.06 2.50 -0.21
N ALA A 167 -19.09 2.12 1.07
CA ALA A 167 -18.08 1.24 1.66
C ALA A 167 -18.10 -0.16 1.03
N ILE A 168 -19.27 -0.78 0.87
CA ILE A 168 -19.42 -2.10 0.25
C ILE A 168 -19.00 -2.06 -1.22
N LYS A 169 -19.44 -1.04 -1.97
CA LYS A 169 -19.06 -0.85 -3.37
C LYS A 169 -17.55 -0.69 -3.52
N PHE A 170 -16.94 0.21 -2.73
CA PHE A 170 -15.49 0.37 -2.66
C PHE A 170 -14.79 -0.96 -2.42
N PHE A 171 -15.17 -1.67 -1.36
CA PHE A 171 -14.54 -2.92 -0.96
C PHE A 171 -14.67 -4.00 -2.03
N LEU A 172 -15.86 -4.21 -2.60
CA LEU A 172 -16.07 -5.24 -3.62
C LEU A 172 -15.31 -4.93 -4.91
N PHE A 173 -15.33 -3.69 -5.40
CA PHE A 173 -14.60 -3.31 -6.60
C PHE A 173 -13.10 -3.58 -6.43
N THR A 174 -12.53 -3.07 -5.35
CA THR A 174 -11.10 -3.14 -5.09
C THR A 174 -10.65 -4.56 -4.71
N LEU A 175 -11.46 -5.33 -4.00
CA LEU A 175 -11.16 -6.74 -3.69
C LEU A 175 -11.18 -7.60 -4.95
N VAL A 176 -12.17 -7.45 -5.84
CA VAL A 176 -12.23 -8.22 -7.09
C VAL A 176 -10.98 -7.98 -7.93
N GLY A 177 -10.59 -6.71 -8.11
CA GLY A 177 -9.35 -6.39 -8.82
C GLY A 177 -8.11 -7.01 -8.16
N SER A 178 -8.06 -6.99 -6.83
CA SER A 178 -6.91 -7.51 -6.08
C SER A 178 -6.82 -9.03 -6.10
N VAL A 179 -7.95 -9.74 -6.06
CA VAL A 179 -7.99 -11.21 -6.23
C VAL A 179 -7.51 -11.62 -7.62
N VAL A 180 -7.90 -10.90 -8.67
CA VAL A 180 -7.39 -11.19 -10.02
C VAL A 180 -5.88 -10.88 -10.11
N MET A 181 -5.43 -9.78 -9.51
CA MET A 181 -4.00 -9.48 -9.41
C MET A 181 -3.22 -10.58 -8.68
N LEU A 182 -3.79 -11.18 -7.63
CA LEU A 182 -3.18 -12.33 -6.93
C LEU A 182 -2.97 -13.52 -7.87
N LEU A 183 -3.90 -13.79 -8.79
CA LEU A 183 -3.70 -14.82 -9.83
C LEU A 183 -2.51 -14.50 -10.73
N GLY A 184 -2.32 -13.23 -11.09
CA GLY A 184 -1.12 -12.77 -11.81
C GLY A 184 0.16 -12.99 -11.01
N ILE A 185 0.15 -12.68 -9.70
CA ILE A 185 1.30 -12.90 -8.81
C ILE A 185 1.65 -14.39 -8.76
N LEU A 186 0.64 -15.26 -8.61
CA LEU A 186 0.83 -16.71 -8.57
C LEU A 186 1.32 -17.27 -9.91
N ALA A 187 0.85 -16.74 -11.04
CA ALA A 187 1.34 -17.14 -12.35
C ALA A 187 2.85 -16.84 -12.52
N VAL A 188 3.30 -15.65 -12.11
CA VAL A 188 4.73 -15.30 -12.12
C VAL A 188 5.53 -16.18 -11.15
N TYR A 189 4.98 -16.43 -9.96
CA TYR A 189 5.59 -17.28 -8.94
C TYR A 189 5.83 -18.72 -9.44
N PHE A 190 4.82 -19.34 -10.05
CA PHE A 190 4.95 -20.71 -10.57
C PHE A 190 5.85 -20.77 -11.81
N TYR A 191 5.78 -19.78 -12.70
CA TYR A 191 6.68 -19.71 -13.85
C TYR A 191 8.15 -19.51 -13.42
N HIS A 192 8.41 -18.66 -12.42
CA HIS A 192 9.74 -18.52 -11.86
C HIS A 192 10.28 -19.86 -11.36
N HIS A 193 9.46 -20.63 -10.65
CA HIS A 193 9.85 -21.97 -10.19
C HIS A 193 10.10 -22.94 -11.34
N GLU A 194 9.27 -22.92 -12.38
CA GLU A 194 9.44 -23.76 -13.58
C GLU A 194 10.81 -23.53 -14.25
N VAL A 195 11.23 -22.27 -14.39
CA VAL A 195 12.47 -21.92 -15.10
C VAL A 195 13.72 -22.03 -14.21
N THR A 196 13.60 -21.76 -12.89
CA THR A 196 14.75 -21.67 -11.98
C THR A 196 14.87 -22.84 -11.01
N GLY A 197 13.81 -23.64 -10.83
CA GLY A 197 13.69 -24.66 -9.79
C GLY A 197 13.45 -24.10 -8.38
N ILE A 198 13.32 -22.78 -8.20
CA ILE A 198 13.27 -22.13 -6.89
C ILE A 198 11.95 -21.37 -6.73
N TYR A 199 11.22 -21.62 -5.64
CA TYR A 199 10.10 -20.79 -5.23
C TYR A 199 10.60 -19.50 -4.60
N SER A 200 10.00 -18.37 -4.99
CA SER A 200 10.41 -17.03 -4.52
C SER A 200 9.30 -16.05 -4.82
N PHE A 201 9.00 -15.13 -3.91
CA PHE A 201 8.14 -13.96 -4.18
C PHE A 201 8.94 -12.66 -4.39
N ASP A 202 10.28 -12.73 -4.37
CA ASP A 202 11.20 -11.61 -4.59
C ASP A 202 11.00 -10.94 -5.97
N ILE A 203 10.49 -9.72 -5.96
CA ILE A 203 10.18 -8.92 -7.15
C ILE A 203 11.43 -8.62 -7.97
N THR A 204 12.59 -8.49 -7.31
CA THR A 204 13.85 -8.17 -7.99
C THR A 204 14.34 -9.31 -8.88
N ARG A 205 13.95 -10.54 -8.58
CA ARG A 205 14.17 -11.71 -9.45
C ARG A 205 13.21 -11.75 -10.62
N PHE A 206 11.96 -11.34 -10.40
CA PHE A 206 10.95 -11.29 -11.46
C PHE A 206 11.26 -10.26 -12.55
N HIS A 207 11.95 -9.17 -12.20
CA HIS A 207 12.49 -8.21 -13.19
C HIS A 207 13.49 -8.82 -14.18
N GLN A 208 14.05 -10.00 -13.86
CA GLN A 208 15.04 -10.69 -14.69
C GLN A 208 14.44 -11.86 -15.48
N LEU A 209 13.13 -12.13 -15.32
CA LEU A 209 12.46 -13.23 -16.01
C LEU A 209 12.19 -12.88 -17.47
N ASN A 210 12.61 -13.77 -18.36
CA ASN A 210 12.16 -13.77 -19.75
C ASN A 210 10.89 -14.63 -19.85
N MET A 211 9.72 -14.00 -19.72
CA MET A 211 8.43 -14.65 -19.92
C MET A 211 8.01 -14.60 -21.40
N PRO A 212 7.50 -15.70 -21.98
CA PRO A 212 6.89 -15.68 -23.30
C PRO A 212 5.71 -14.70 -23.35
N PHE A 213 5.48 -14.10 -24.52
CA PHE A 213 4.50 -13.03 -24.70
C PHE A 213 3.10 -13.42 -24.22
N ASP A 214 2.63 -14.63 -24.55
CA ASP A 214 1.30 -15.10 -24.16
C ASP A 214 1.11 -15.11 -22.64
N LEU A 215 2.13 -15.54 -21.89
CA LEU A 215 2.09 -15.49 -20.43
C LEU A 215 2.15 -14.05 -19.93
N GLN A 216 3.04 -13.22 -20.50
CA GLN A 216 3.10 -11.80 -20.15
C GLN A 216 1.75 -11.12 -20.33
N TRP A 217 1.02 -11.46 -21.38
CA TRP A 217 -0.28 -10.88 -21.70
C TRP A 217 -1.33 -11.16 -20.63
N TRP A 218 -1.46 -12.43 -20.21
CA TRP A 218 -2.43 -12.80 -19.18
C TRP A 218 -2.06 -12.25 -17.81
N VAL A 219 -0.78 -12.28 -17.45
CA VAL A 219 -0.30 -11.65 -16.21
C VAL A 219 -0.53 -10.13 -16.26
N PHE A 220 -0.31 -9.51 -17.43
CA PHE A 220 -0.56 -8.09 -17.63
C PHE A 220 -2.02 -7.75 -17.41
N LEU A 221 -2.96 -8.48 -18.01
CA LEU A 221 -4.39 -8.24 -17.79
C LEU A 221 -4.79 -8.40 -16.33
N ALA A 222 -4.19 -9.37 -15.62
CA ALA A 222 -4.45 -9.59 -14.21
C ALA A 222 -3.95 -8.43 -13.33
N PHE A 223 -2.72 -7.98 -13.55
CA PHE A 223 -2.15 -6.81 -12.88
C PHE A 223 -2.88 -5.53 -13.26
N PHE A 224 -3.17 -5.36 -14.54
CA PHE A 224 -3.89 -4.22 -15.09
C PHE A 224 -5.23 -4.06 -14.41
N LEU A 225 -6.03 -5.13 -14.25
CA LEU A 225 -7.33 -5.00 -13.58
C LEU A 225 -7.17 -4.54 -12.12
N GLY A 226 -6.25 -5.14 -11.37
CA GLY A 226 -6.00 -4.75 -9.97
C GLY A 226 -5.54 -3.29 -9.82
N PHE A 227 -4.64 -2.85 -10.69
CA PHE A 227 -4.13 -1.48 -10.67
C PHE A 227 -5.13 -0.48 -11.25
N ALA A 228 -5.79 -0.79 -12.37
CA ALA A 228 -6.75 0.09 -13.06
C ALA A 228 -7.98 0.40 -12.21
N VAL A 229 -8.47 -0.58 -11.44
CA VAL A 229 -9.53 -0.34 -10.43
C VAL A 229 -9.06 0.68 -9.40
N LYS A 230 -7.80 0.61 -8.96
CA LYS A 230 -7.25 1.51 -7.93
C LYS A 230 -6.78 2.86 -8.45
N VAL A 231 -6.45 2.98 -9.75
CA VAL A 231 -6.17 4.22 -10.51
C VAL A 231 -7.46 4.91 -11.04
N PRO A 232 -8.63 4.47 -10.60
CA PRO A 232 -9.92 4.62 -11.31
C PRO A 232 -9.85 4.91 -12.82
N MET A 233 -9.34 3.96 -13.60
CA MET A 233 -9.37 4.08 -15.08
C MET A 233 -10.78 3.80 -15.62
N PHE A 234 -11.12 4.31 -16.80
CA PHE A 234 -12.31 3.85 -17.52
C PHE A 234 -12.15 2.37 -17.92
N PRO A 235 -13.17 1.50 -17.73
CA PRO A 235 -14.50 1.71 -17.14
C PRO A 235 -14.61 1.42 -15.63
N PHE A 236 -13.49 1.18 -14.93
CA PHE A 236 -13.40 0.71 -13.54
C PHE A 236 -13.45 1.80 -12.45
N HIS A 237 -13.93 3.00 -12.75
CA HIS A 237 -13.84 4.17 -11.86
C HIS A 237 -15.11 4.45 -11.04
N THR A 238 -16.21 3.73 -11.26
CA THR A 238 -17.52 4.11 -10.71
C THR A 238 -17.63 4.02 -9.19
N TRP A 239 -16.73 3.30 -8.52
CA TRP A 239 -16.65 3.26 -7.06
C TRP A 239 -16.10 4.57 -6.47
N LEU A 240 -15.29 5.31 -7.23
CA LEU A 240 -14.51 6.43 -6.74
C LEU A 240 -15.38 7.62 -6.30
N PRO A 241 -16.36 8.11 -7.09
CA PRO A 241 -17.17 9.27 -6.69
C PRO A 241 -17.97 9.01 -5.41
N ASP A 242 -18.55 7.82 -5.29
CA ASP A 242 -19.31 7.39 -4.11
C ASP A 242 -18.40 7.33 -2.87
N ALA A 243 -17.24 6.68 -2.99
CA ALA A 243 -16.29 6.53 -1.88
C ALA A 243 -15.74 7.89 -1.40
N HIS A 244 -15.43 8.81 -2.32
CA HIS A 244 -14.92 10.14 -1.95
C HIS A 244 -15.96 11.05 -1.32
N THR A 245 -17.19 10.99 -1.83
CA THR A 245 -18.30 11.82 -1.33
C THR A 245 -18.68 11.39 0.07
N ASP A 246 -18.66 10.08 0.34
CA ASP A 246 -19.17 9.55 1.60
C ASP A 246 -18.10 9.29 2.66
N ALA A 247 -16.81 9.24 2.30
CA ALA A 247 -15.75 9.09 3.29
C ALA A 247 -15.71 10.30 4.25
N PRO A 248 -15.35 10.10 5.54
CA PRO A 248 -15.03 11.23 6.42
C PRO A 248 -13.88 12.05 5.82
N THR A 249 -13.79 13.35 6.14
CA THR A 249 -12.84 14.28 5.53
C THR A 249 -11.41 13.73 5.46
N ALA A 250 -10.88 13.24 6.58
CA ALA A 250 -9.55 12.64 6.64
C ALA A 250 -9.42 11.35 5.81
N GLY A 251 -10.48 10.54 5.73
CA GLY A 251 -10.54 9.37 4.84
C GLY A 251 -10.49 9.76 3.36
N SER A 252 -11.23 10.80 2.97
CA SER A 252 -11.23 11.32 1.59
C SER A 252 -9.87 11.91 1.21
N VAL A 253 -9.21 12.62 2.14
CA VAL A 253 -7.83 13.12 1.98
C VAL A 253 -6.86 11.96 1.72
N ILE A 254 -6.89 10.91 2.54
CA ILE A 254 -5.99 9.75 2.39
C ILE A 254 -6.28 8.99 1.09
N LEU A 255 -7.57 8.77 0.76
CA LEU A 255 -7.99 8.17 -0.51
C LEU A 255 -7.34 8.90 -1.68
N ALA A 256 -7.54 10.23 -1.77
CA ALA A 256 -7.11 11.01 -2.91
C ALA A 256 -5.58 11.15 -2.95
N ALA A 257 -4.96 11.42 -1.80
CA ALA A 257 -3.55 11.76 -1.72
C ALA A 257 -2.65 10.53 -1.90
N VAL A 258 -3.05 9.37 -1.39
CA VAL A 258 -2.18 8.19 -1.31
C VAL A 258 -2.75 6.97 -2.03
N LEU A 259 -3.97 6.53 -1.72
CA LEU A 259 -4.49 5.23 -2.23
C LEU A 259 -4.54 5.19 -3.76
N LEU A 260 -4.89 6.30 -4.40
CA LEU A 260 -4.90 6.37 -5.87
C LEU A 260 -3.49 6.25 -6.49
N LYS A 261 -2.45 6.71 -5.79
CA LYS A 261 -1.05 6.63 -6.26
C LYS A 261 -0.54 5.19 -6.22
N MET A 262 -1.13 4.34 -5.38
CA MET A 262 -0.71 2.95 -5.23
C MET A 262 -0.99 2.11 -6.48
N GLY A 263 -2.08 2.38 -7.19
CA GLY A 263 -2.34 1.73 -8.47
C GLY A 263 -1.29 2.12 -9.52
N THR A 264 -0.95 3.41 -9.62
CA THR A 264 0.10 3.88 -10.52
C THR A 264 1.47 3.35 -10.12
N TYR A 265 1.75 3.27 -8.82
CA TYR A 265 2.94 2.62 -8.28
C TYR A 265 3.03 1.17 -8.77
N GLY A 266 1.93 0.41 -8.71
CA GLY A 266 1.87 -0.96 -9.20
C GLY A 266 2.18 -1.08 -10.71
N PHE A 267 1.63 -0.20 -11.53
CA PHE A 267 1.96 -0.16 -12.96
C PHE A 267 3.45 0.09 -13.22
N ILE A 268 4.03 1.09 -12.54
CA ILE A 268 5.42 1.48 -12.73
C ILE A 268 6.38 0.41 -12.21
N ARG A 269 6.07 -0.17 -11.05
CA ARG A 269 6.97 -1.08 -10.35
C ARG A 269 6.91 -2.52 -10.82
N PHE A 270 5.72 -2.96 -11.22
CA PHE A 270 5.45 -4.37 -11.50
C PHE A 270 5.13 -4.59 -12.98
N SER A 271 4.14 -3.87 -13.53
CA SER A 271 3.72 -4.11 -14.91
C SER A 271 4.81 -3.78 -15.92
N LEU A 272 5.34 -2.55 -15.90
CA LEU A 272 6.34 -2.11 -16.89
C LEU A 272 7.62 -2.96 -16.88
N PRO A 273 8.23 -3.28 -15.72
CA PRO A 273 9.52 -3.98 -15.72
C PRO A 273 9.38 -5.50 -15.88
N ILE A 274 8.31 -6.11 -15.37
CA ILE A 274 8.10 -7.58 -15.42
C ILE A 274 7.45 -8.00 -16.74
N LEU A 275 6.64 -7.13 -17.35
CA LEU A 275 5.79 -7.44 -18.51
C LEU A 275 6.00 -6.44 -19.65
N PRO A 276 7.25 -6.20 -20.11
CA PRO A 276 7.56 -5.11 -21.02
C PRO A 276 6.85 -5.24 -22.38
N GLU A 277 6.78 -6.44 -22.95
CA GLU A 277 6.19 -6.64 -24.28
C GLU A 277 4.66 -6.53 -24.25
N ALA A 278 4.02 -7.15 -23.25
CA ALA A 278 2.58 -7.00 -23.04
C ALA A 278 2.20 -5.54 -22.77
N THR A 279 2.97 -4.83 -21.95
CA THR A 279 2.68 -3.42 -21.65
C THR A 279 2.81 -2.55 -22.89
N ARG A 280 3.83 -2.75 -23.74
CA ARG A 280 3.97 -2.03 -25.03
C ARG A 280 2.78 -2.31 -25.96
N ALA A 281 2.37 -3.57 -26.08
CA ALA A 281 1.23 -3.95 -26.92
C ALA A 281 -0.09 -3.33 -26.44
N ALA A 282 -0.25 -3.10 -25.14
CA ALA A 282 -1.45 -2.50 -24.55
C ALA A 282 -1.51 -0.96 -24.61
N VAL A 283 -0.39 -0.26 -24.89
CA VAL A 283 -0.33 1.22 -24.93
C VAL A 283 -1.47 1.86 -25.74
N PRO A 284 -1.82 1.37 -26.96
CA PRO A 284 -2.88 1.99 -27.76
C PRO A 284 -4.28 1.97 -27.14
N TRP A 285 -4.51 1.15 -26.11
CA TRP A 285 -5.81 1.09 -25.42
C TRP A 285 -5.80 1.74 -24.04
N VAL A 286 -4.61 1.93 -23.48
CA VAL A 286 -4.43 2.42 -22.10
C VAL A 286 -4.21 3.93 -22.05
N VAL A 287 -3.57 4.49 -23.10
CA VAL A 287 -3.15 5.91 -23.14
C VAL A 287 -4.08 6.78 -24.00
N THR A 288 -5.12 6.19 -24.60
CA THR A 288 -6.19 6.88 -25.35
C THR A 288 -7.33 7.30 -24.44
#